data_AF-A0A9P6TJH6-F1
#
_entry.id   AF-A0A9P6TJH6-F1
#
_cell.length_a   1.000
_cell.length_b   1.000
_cell.length_c   1.000
_cell.angle_alpha   90.00
_cell.angle_beta   90.00
_cell.angle_gamma   90.00
#
_symmetry.space_group_name_H-M   'P 1'
#
loop_
_entity.id
_entity.type
_entity.pdbx_description
1 polymer ?
#
loop_
_entity_poly.entity_id
_entity_poly.type
_entity_poly.pdbx_seq_one_letter_code
_entity_poly.pdbx_strand_id
1 'polypeptide(L)'
;MAKLEWGNPHKRRLIISYLSDWLLVVIMAAVFFAIDLIPPFHRDFSLTDKTIMFPYTEKEAVPIWSLAFISVLGPIIVMAIVSLGMQRNVHDFHVGVL
;
A
#
# COMPACT_ATOMS: atom_id res chain seq x y z
N MET A 1 32.62 3.75 -15.12
CA MET A 1 32.05 2.58 -14.40
C MET A 1 32.49 2.66 -12.96
N ALA A 2 31.57 2.93 -12.02
CA ALA A 2 31.92 3.07 -10.60
C ALA A 2 32.37 1.72 -10.03
N LYS A 3 33.63 1.65 -9.57
CA LYS A 3 34.20 0.46 -8.95
C LYS A 3 33.63 0.35 -7.53
N LEU A 4 32.85 -0.70 -7.27
CA LEU A 4 32.24 -0.93 -5.96
C LEU A 4 33.36 -1.36 -4.98
N GLU A 5 33.97 -0.39 -4.32
CA GLU A 5 35.01 -0.59 -3.29
C GLU A 5 34.39 -1.28 -2.04
N TRP A 6 34.40 -2.61 -2.04
CA TRP A 6 33.79 -3.49 -1.02
C TRP A 6 34.49 -3.45 0.36
N GLY A 7 35.61 -2.73 0.48
CA GLY A 7 36.46 -2.70 1.67
C GLY A 7 35.93 -1.86 2.84
N ASN A 8 34.87 -1.06 2.65
CA ASN A 8 34.33 -0.25 3.75
C ASN A 8 33.29 -1.06 4.57
N PRO A 9 33.58 -1.40 5.85
CA PRO A 9 32.69 -2.22 6.68
C PRO A 9 31.31 -1.58 6.89
N HIS A 10 31.21 -0.25 6.81
CA HIS A 10 29.96 0.48 6.96
C HIS A 10 29.01 0.25 5.78
N LYS A 11 29.52 0.31 4.53
CA LYS A 11 28.72 0.07 3.32
C LYS A 11 28.18 -1.35 3.27
N ARG A 12 29.02 -2.33 3.64
CA ARG A 12 28.65 -3.74 3.72
C ARG A 12 27.53 -4.00 4.74
N ARG A 13 27.61 -3.37 5.92
CA ARG A 13 26.56 -3.49 6.96
C ARG A 13 25.23 -2.93 6.49
N LEU A 14 25.24 -1.79 5.79
CA LEU A 14 24.03 -1.20 5.21
C LEU A 14 23.40 -2.15 4.19
N ILE A 15 24.17 -2.63 3.21
CA ILE A 15 23.65 -3.54 2.18
C ILE A 15 23.00 -4.79 2.79
N ILE A 16 23.62 -5.38 3.82
CA ILE A 16 23.07 -6.55 4.50
C ILE A 16 21.76 -6.20 5.24
N SER A 17 21.67 -5.02 5.86
CA SER A 17 20.45 -4.59 6.56
C SER A 17 19.28 -4.34 5.61
N TYR A 18 19.54 -3.84 4.40
CA TYR A 18 18.50 -3.59 3.40
C TYR A 18 18.14 -4.85 2.59
N LEU A 19 18.93 -5.92 2.67
CA LEU A 19 18.67 -7.15 1.91
C LEU A 19 17.32 -7.79 2.28
N SER A 20 16.93 -7.75 3.55
CA SER A 20 15.63 -8.27 4.00
C SER A 20 14.45 -7.45 3.46
N ASP A 21 14.62 -6.14 3.34
CA ASP A 21 13.61 -5.24 2.78
C ASP A 21 13.44 -5.49 1.27
N TRP A 22 14.55 -5.59 0.53
CA TRP A 22 14.53 -5.98 -0.87
C TRP A 22 13.92 -7.36 -1.11
N LEU A 23 14.17 -8.31 -0.21
CA LEU A 23 13.54 -9.64 -0.27
C LEU A 23 12.01 -9.52 -0.12
N LEU A 24 11.53 -8.72 0.84
CA LEU A 24 10.10 -8.48 1.02
C LEU A 24 9.47 -7.84 -0.22
N VAL A 25 10.13 -6.84 -0.83
CA VAL A 25 9.68 -6.21 -2.07
C VAL A 25 9.56 -7.23 -3.20
N VAL A 26 10.55 -8.11 -3.36
CA VAL A 26 10.51 -9.16 -4.39
C VAL A 26 9.38 -10.15 -4.15
N ILE A 27 9.15 -10.56 -2.89
CA ILE A 27 8.03 -11.46 -2.54
C ILE A 27 6.70 -10.79 -2.84
N MET A 28 6.51 -9.53 -2.43
CA MET A 28 5.28 -8.80 -2.66
C MET A 28 5.01 -8.61 -4.15
N ALA A 29 6.03 -8.27 -4.94
CA ALA A 29 5.92 -8.16 -6.39
C ALA A 29 5.55 -9.51 -7.02
N ALA A 30 6.19 -10.60 -6.60
CA ALA A 30 5.88 -11.94 -7.09
C ALA A 30 4.42 -12.34 -6.80
N VAL A 31 3.92 -12.07 -5.59
CA VAL A 31 2.51 -12.31 -5.23
C VAL A 31 1.57 -11.46 -6.09
N PHE A 32 1.89 -10.18 -6.28
CA PHE A 32 1.09 -9.28 -7.12
C PHE A 32 0.97 -9.80 -8.56
N PHE A 33 2.09 -10.16 -9.19
CA PHE A 33 2.07 -10.74 -10.54
C PHE A 33 1.40 -12.11 -10.60
N ALA A 34 1.52 -12.93 -9.54
CA ALA A 34 0.84 -14.21 -9.47
C ALA A 34 -0.69 -14.05 -9.43
N ILE A 35 -1.20 -13.02 -8.74
CA ILE A 35 -2.63 -12.71 -8.69
C ILE A 35 -3.12 -12.20 -10.06
N ASP A 36 -2.33 -11.39 -10.76
CA ASP A 36 -2.68 -10.82 -12.07
C ASP A 36 -2.88 -11.89 -13.16
N LEU A 37 -2.24 -13.06 -13.01
CA LEU A 37 -2.45 -14.21 -13.88
C LEU A 37 -3.82 -14.87 -13.72
N ILE A 38 -4.51 -14.64 -12.61
CA ILE A 38 -5.83 -15.22 -12.35
C ILE A 38 -6.87 -14.35 -13.07
N PRO A 39 -7.59 -14.88 -14.08
CA PRO A 39 -8.59 -14.08 -14.77
C PRO A 39 -9.66 -13.64 -13.77
N PRO A 40 -10.07 -12.36 -13.80
CA PRO A 40 -11.16 -11.90 -12.94
C PRO A 40 -12.44 -12.66 -13.29
N PHE A 41 -13.36 -12.72 -12.32
CA PHE A 41 -14.69 -13.27 -12.58
C PHE A 41 -15.42 -12.38 -13.60
N HIS A 42 -15.62 -12.91 -14.81
CA HIS A 42 -16.41 -12.25 -15.86
C HIS A 42 -17.86 -12.69 -15.68
N ARG A 43 -18.71 -11.75 -15.28
CA ARG A 43 -20.14 -12.01 -15.16
C ARG A 43 -20.80 -11.89 -16.52
N ASP A 44 -21.37 -12.99 -17.01
CA ASP A 44 -22.13 -12.99 -18.26
C ASP A 44 -23.33 -12.04 -18.18
N PHE A 45 -23.50 -11.21 -19.21
CA PHE A 45 -24.59 -10.25 -19.27
C PHE A 45 -25.84 -10.90 -19.88
N SER A 46 -26.98 -10.74 -19.20
CA SER A 46 -28.29 -11.14 -19.72
C SER A 46 -29.34 -10.08 -19.40
N LEU A 47 -30.20 -9.77 -20.37
CA LEU A 47 -31.32 -8.83 -20.21
C LEU A 47 -32.40 -9.33 -19.25
N THR A 48 -32.46 -10.64 -19.00
CA THR A 48 -33.45 -11.25 -18.11
C THR A 48 -32.93 -11.44 -16.68
N ASP A 49 -31.67 -11.08 -16.42
CA ASP A 49 -31.04 -11.28 -15.12
C ASP A 49 -31.51 -10.23 -14.10
N LYS A 50 -32.31 -10.67 -13.12
CA LYS A 50 -32.84 -9.81 -12.06
C LYS A 50 -31.78 -9.34 -11.07
N THR A 51 -30.62 -9.97 -11.03
CA THR A 51 -29.55 -9.63 -10.09
C THR A 51 -28.71 -8.43 -10.53
N ILE A 52 -28.93 -7.86 -11.72
CA ILE A 52 -28.40 -6.53 -12.12
C ILE A 52 -29.43 -5.40 -12.02
N MET A 53 -30.70 -5.72 -11.75
CA MET A 53 -31.80 -4.74 -11.79
C MET A 53 -32.05 -4.11 -10.41
N PHE A 54 -31.03 -3.49 -9.83
CA PHE A 54 -31.16 -2.80 -8.55
C PHE A 54 -31.70 -1.37 -8.75
N PRO A 55 -32.70 -0.94 -7.96
CA PRO A 55 -33.19 0.44 -8.02
C PRO A 55 -32.13 1.42 -7.51
N TYR A 56 -32.20 2.67 -7.99
CA TYR A 56 -31.34 3.74 -7.47
C TYR A 56 -31.58 3.92 -5.97
N THR A 57 -30.49 3.94 -5.21
CA THR A 57 -30.52 4.03 -3.75
C THR A 57 -29.99 5.40 -3.33
N GLU A 58 -30.85 6.25 -2.80
CA GLU A 58 -30.46 7.61 -2.35
C GLU A 58 -29.52 7.60 -1.13
N LYS A 59 -29.58 6.53 -0.31
CA LYS A 59 -28.73 6.35 0.87
C LYS A 59 -27.76 5.19 0.65
N GLU A 60 -26.56 5.52 0.20
CA GLU A 60 -25.49 4.54 0.03
C GLU A 60 -25.12 3.90 1.37
N ALA A 61 -24.84 2.59 1.35
CA ALA A 61 -24.40 1.86 2.55
C ALA A 61 -23.02 2.33 3.05
N VAL A 62 -22.16 2.77 2.13
CA VAL A 62 -20.83 3.33 2.42
C VAL A 62 -20.77 4.71 1.81
N PRO A 63 -20.91 5.78 2.60
CA PRO A 63 -20.94 7.14 2.06
C PRO A 63 -19.56 7.59 1.62
N ILE A 64 -19.49 8.43 0.60
CA ILE A 64 -18.22 8.91 -0.01
C ILE A 64 -17.26 9.54 1.02
N TRP A 65 -17.77 10.23 2.04
CA TRP A 65 -16.90 10.82 3.08
C TRP A 65 -16.10 9.78 3.86
N SER A 66 -16.62 8.55 3.99
CA SER A 66 -15.92 7.46 4.68
C SER A 66 -14.67 7.03 3.92
N LEU A 67 -14.70 7.11 2.58
CA LEU A 67 -13.55 6.84 1.74
C LEU A 67 -12.42 7.83 2.04
N ALA A 68 -12.74 9.13 2.10
CA ALA A 68 -11.76 10.16 2.44
C ALA A 68 -11.17 9.94 3.84
N PHE A 69 -12.01 9.57 4.81
CA PHE A 69 -11.56 9.30 6.17
C PHE A 69 -10.59 8.10 6.23
N ILE A 70 -10.94 6.98 5.59
CA ILE A 70 -10.11 5.77 5.64
C ILE A 70 -8.82 5.96 4.83
N SER A 71 -8.91 6.50 3.62
CA SER A 71 -7.77 6.62 2.71
C SER A 71 -6.80 7.75 3.06
N VAL A 72 -7.26 8.82 3.72
CA VAL A 72 -6.43 9.97 4.08
C VAL A 72 -6.15 10.00 5.57
N LEU A 73 -7.19 10.00 6.40
CA LEU A 73 -6.99 10.15 7.85
C LEU A 73 -6.36 8.89 8.46
N GLY A 74 -6.74 7.71 7.98
CA GLY A 74 -6.13 6.44 8.42
C GLY A 74 -4.60 6.46 8.36
N PRO A 75 -3.99 6.69 7.18
CA PRO A 75 -2.54 6.82 7.05
C PRO A 75 -1.94 7.93 7.90
N ILE A 76 -2.58 9.12 7.96
CA ILE A 76 -2.09 10.25 8.77
C ILE A 76 -1.99 9.87 10.25
N ILE A 77 -3.02 9.19 10.79
CA ILE A 77 -3.02 8.73 12.18
C ILE A 77 -1.88 7.74 12.43
N VAL A 78 -1.72 6.75 11.54
CA VAL A 78 -0.65 5.74 11.68
C VAL A 78 0.72 6.43 11.67
N MET A 79 0.95 7.34 10.73
CA MET A 79 2.21 8.11 10.65
C MET A 79 2.41 9.00 11.88
N ALA A 80 1.37 9.64 12.41
CA ALA A 80 1.45 10.41 13.64
C ALA A 80 1.86 9.53 14.83
N ILE A 81 1.23 8.37 14.99
CA ILE A 81 1.52 7.43 16.09
C ILE A 81 2.98 6.96 16.02
N VAL A 82 3.45 6.58 14.83
CA VAL A 82 4.81 6.07 14.65
C VAL A 82 5.84 7.19 14.80
N SER A 83 5.72 8.28 14.02
CA SER A 83 6.73 9.33 13.96
C SER A 83 6.75 10.20 15.22
N LEU A 84 5.58 10.62 15.74
CA LEU A 84 5.51 11.47 16.92
C LEU A 84 5.49 10.66 18.23
N GLY A 85 4.83 9.50 18.24
CA GLY A 85 4.71 8.67 19.44
C GLY A 85 5.97 7.83 19.73
N MET A 86 6.39 7.03 18.75
CA MET A 86 7.51 6.08 18.93
C MET A 86 8.86 6.74 18.66
N GLN A 87 8.97 7.48 17.56
CA GLN A 87 10.24 8.09 17.14
C GLN A 87 10.45 9.50 17.72
N ARG A 88 9.36 10.14 18.19
CA ARG A 88 9.35 11.51 18.76
C ARG A 88 10.01 12.55 17.84
N ASN A 89 9.87 12.38 16.53
CA ASN A 89 10.45 13.27 15.53
C ASN A 89 9.37 13.94 14.67
N VAL A 90 9.28 15.27 14.77
CA VAL A 90 8.30 16.09 14.03
C VAL A 90 8.68 16.21 12.55
N HIS A 91 9.97 16.21 12.25
CA HIS A 91 10.42 16.31 10.85
C HIS A 91 10.00 15.07 10.05
N ASP A 92 10.15 13.89 10.63
CA ASP A 92 9.75 12.63 9.98
C ASP A 92 8.23 12.53 9.82
N PHE A 93 7.46 13.14 10.73
CA PHE A 93 6.01 13.28 10.56
C PHE A 93 5.66 14.22 9.39
N HIS A 94 6.28 15.40 9.33
CA HIS A 94 6.04 16.37 8.26
C HIS A 94 6.38 15.79 6.88
N VAL A 95 7.53 15.10 6.76
CA VAL A 95 7.95 14.46 5.51
C VAL A 95 7.09 13.24 5.17
N GLY A 96 6.56 12.51 6.16
CA GLY A 96 5.70 11.37 5.90
C GLY A 96 4.29 11.76 5.41
N VAL A 97 3.75 12.89 5.90
CA VAL A 97 2.38 13.33 5.59
C VAL A 97 2.29 14.15 4.29
N LEU A 98 3.38 14.79 3.85
CA LEU A 98 3.46 15.64 2.66
C LEU A 98 3.81 14.83 1.40
#